data_AF-A0AAJ5W453-F1
#
_entry.id   AF-A0AAJ5W453-F1
#
_cell.length_a   1.000
_cell.length_b   1.000
_cell.length_c   1.000
_cell.angle_alpha   90.00
_cell.angle_beta   90.00
_cell.angle_gamma   90.00
#
_symmetry.space_group_name_H-M   'P 1'
#
loop_
_entity.id
_entity.type
_entity.pdbx_description
1 polymer ?
#
loop_
_entity_poly.entity_id
_entity_poly.type
_entity_poly.pdbx_seq_one_letter_code
_entity_poly.pdbx_strand_id
1 'polypeptide(L)'
;MPYRDQATVESWVDQFRREEMLATSVSVLEKDFTAGPESGIVVVGLRTASTVTYIEPIIDDGAPTWVVTFEPRHEGFNLDAEGVAALSQDLATLARLCEFLQQKTDDALRAKAESSSFS
;
A
#
# COMPACT_ATOMS: atom_id res chain seq x y z
N MET A 1 -11.30 -11.95 -2.20
CA MET A 1 -11.15 -11.08 -3.40
C MET A 1 -9.65 -10.88 -3.62
N PRO A 2 -9.15 -10.64 -4.85
CA PRO A 2 -7.69 -10.59 -5.11
C PRO A 2 -6.93 -9.59 -4.24
N TYR A 3 -7.51 -8.40 -4.00
CA TYR A 3 -6.95 -7.36 -3.14
C TYR A 3 -6.96 -7.69 -1.63
N ARG A 4 -7.55 -8.82 -1.24
CA ARG A 4 -7.60 -9.34 0.14
C ARG A 4 -6.70 -10.56 0.34
N ASP A 5 -6.14 -11.08 -0.75
CA ASP A 5 -5.23 -12.22 -0.73
C ASP A 5 -3.79 -11.72 -0.60
N GLN A 6 -3.13 -12.10 0.49
CA GLN A 6 -1.78 -11.62 0.82
C GLN A 6 -0.77 -11.96 -0.29
N ALA A 7 -0.75 -13.20 -0.77
CA ALA A 7 0.22 -13.63 -1.79
C ALA A 7 0.04 -12.84 -3.10
N THR A 8 -1.21 -12.53 -3.44
CA THR A 8 -1.55 -11.68 -4.58
C THR A 8 -1.03 -10.27 -4.39
N VAL A 9 -1.32 -9.63 -3.25
CA VAL A 9 -0.84 -8.27 -2.95
C VAL A 9 0.68 -8.22 -2.86
N GLU A 10 1.32 -9.22 -2.28
CA GLU A 10 2.78 -9.35 -2.24
C GLU A 10 3.38 -9.43 -3.65
N SER A 11 2.77 -10.21 -4.54
CA SER A 11 3.21 -10.28 -5.95
C SER A 11 3.09 -8.94 -6.68
N TRP A 12 2.08 -8.14 -6.36
CA TRP A 12 1.88 -6.79 -6.91
C TRP A 12 2.93 -5.82 -6.37
N VAL A 13 3.18 -5.84 -5.06
CA VAL A 13 4.24 -5.03 -4.45
C VAL A 13 5.61 -5.37 -5.03
N ASP A 14 5.91 -6.66 -5.22
CA ASP A 14 7.14 -7.10 -5.86
C ASP A 14 7.24 -6.67 -7.33
N GLN A 15 6.13 -6.62 -8.05
CA GLN A 15 6.08 -6.04 -9.38
C GLN A 15 6.44 -4.55 -9.34
N PHE A 16 5.80 -3.78 -8.46
CA PHE A 16 6.09 -2.36 -8.29
C PHE A 16 7.56 -2.11 -7.95
N ARG A 17 8.15 -2.90 -7.04
CA ARG A 17 9.57 -2.81 -6.68
C ARG A 17 10.53 -3.08 -7.84
N ARG A 18 10.15 -3.90 -8.83
CA ARG A 18 10.97 -4.15 -10.03
C ARG A 18 10.89 -3.02 -11.05
N GLU A 19 9.73 -2.37 -11.13
CA GLU A 19 9.46 -1.28 -12.08
C GLU A 19 10.06 0.05 -11.59
N GLU A 20 10.22 0.21 -10.27
CA GLU A 20 10.72 1.43 -9.63
C GLU A 20 12.12 1.24 -9.04
N MET A 21 13.05 2.17 -9.29
CA MET A 21 14.32 2.24 -8.55
C MET A 21 14.09 2.83 -7.16
N LEU A 22 13.55 2.01 -6.25
CA LEU A 22 13.15 2.46 -4.92
C LEU A 22 14.35 2.62 -3.99
N ALA A 23 14.49 3.81 -3.42
CA ALA A 23 15.34 4.03 -2.25
C ALA A 23 14.58 3.77 -0.93
N THR A 24 13.23 3.87 -0.93
CA THR A 24 12.36 3.63 0.22
C THR A 24 12.13 2.14 0.46
N SER A 25 12.21 1.69 1.73
CA SER A 25 11.92 0.30 2.08
C SER A 25 10.41 0.07 2.20
N VAL A 26 9.87 -0.77 1.32
CA VAL A 26 8.49 -1.24 1.38
C VAL A 26 8.51 -2.69 1.87
N SER A 27 7.58 -3.12 2.72
CA SER A 27 7.41 -4.51 3.17
C SER A 27 5.93 -4.89 3.17
N VAL A 28 5.61 -6.18 3.00
CA VAL A 28 4.25 -6.69 3.22
C VAL A 28 4.33 -7.50 4.51
N LEU A 29 3.54 -7.15 5.52
CA LEU A 29 3.59 -7.83 6.82
C LEU A 29 2.53 -8.93 6.91
N GLU A 30 2.86 -9.96 7.68
CA GLU A 30 1.91 -10.98 8.09
C GLU A 30 0.95 -10.48 9.18
N LYS A 31 -0.17 -11.19 9.23
CA LYS A 31 -1.39 -11.00 10.03
C LYS A 31 -1.18 -11.13 11.54
N ASP A 32 -0.49 -10.19 12.20
CA ASP A 32 -0.50 -10.11 13.68
C ASP A 32 -0.32 -8.68 14.29
N PHE A 33 -0.53 -7.61 13.52
CA PHE A 33 -0.94 -6.31 14.09
C PHE A 33 -2.34 -6.00 13.55
N THR A 34 -3.36 -6.32 14.35
CA THR A 34 -4.66 -6.89 13.88
C THR A 34 -5.56 -5.99 13.03
N ALA A 35 -5.60 -6.29 11.72
CA ALA A 35 -6.73 -6.03 10.81
C ALA A 35 -7.46 -7.37 10.50
N GLY A 36 -8.77 -7.30 10.29
CA GLY A 36 -9.68 -8.45 10.15
C GLY A 36 -9.41 -9.38 8.96
N PRO A 37 -10.21 -10.46 8.79
CA PRO A 37 -9.76 -11.81 8.40
C PRO A 37 -9.16 -12.04 7.00
N GLU A 38 -8.95 -11.00 6.21
CA GLU A 38 -8.75 -10.98 4.76
C GLU A 38 -7.83 -9.80 4.34
N SER A 39 -6.70 -9.60 5.03
CA SER A 39 -5.93 -8.34 4.98
C SER A 39 -4.77 -8.38 3.97
N GLY A 40 -4.95 -7.74 2.83
CA GLY A 40 -3.88 -7.31 1.92
C GLY A 40 -3.16 -6.06 2.44
N ILE A 41 -2.73 -6.04 3.71
CA ILE A 41 -2.10 -4.87 4.31
C ILE A 41 -0.63 -4.76 3.90
N VAL A 42 -0.22 -3.59 3.44
CA VAL A 42 1.16 -3.29 3.04
C VAL A 42 1.75 -2.31 4.05
N VAL A 43 2.91 -2.61 4.62
CA VAL A 43 3.56 -1.73 5.60
C VAL A 43 4.80 -1.08 5.00
N VAL A 44 4.89 0.23 5.13
CA VAL A 44 5.94 1.01 4.48
C VAL A 44 6.82 1.67 5.54
N GLY A 45 8.11 1.37 5.48
CA GLY A 45 9.13 2.05 6.27
C GLY A 45 9.60 3.29 5.53
N LEU A 46 9.36 4.48 6.10
CA LEU A 46 9.91 5.72 5.56
C LEU A 46 11.35 5.88 6.04
N ARG A 47 12.24 6.30 5.14
CA ARG A 47 13.69 6.43 5.44
C ARG A 47 13.96 7.52 6.46
N THR A 48 13.13 8.55 6.45
CA THR A 48 13.31 9.80 7.19
C THR A 48 12.40 9.92 8.40
N ALA A 49 11.53 8.93 8.61
CA ALA A 49 10.46 8.99 9.58
C ALA A 49 10.17 7.61 10.17
N SER A 50 10.41 7.47 11.47
CA SER A 50 9.94 6.34 12.29
C SER A 50 8.43 6.39 12.56
N THR A 51 7.61 6.60 11.53
CA THR A 51 6.15 6.40 11.62
C THR A 51 5.81 5.03 11.04
N VAL A 52 5.01 4.28 11.79
CA VAL A 52 4.30 3.13 11.24
C VAL A 52 3.34 3.65 10.19
N THR A 53 3.64 3.37 8.92
CA THR A 53 2.80 3.72 7.78
C THR A 53 2.31 2.45 7.14
N TYR A 54 1.02 2.34 6.85
CA TYR A 54 0.47 1.20 6.13
C TYR A 54 -0.52 1.64 5.07
N ILE A 55 -0.72 0.76 4.10
CA ILE A 55 -1.67 0.88 3.01
C ILE A 55 -2.59 -0.33 3.07
N GLU A 56 -3.90 -0.09 3.09
CA GLU A 56 -4.90 -1.15 3.10
C GLU A 56 -6.12 -0.80 2.24
N PRO A 57 -6.84 -1.80 1.73
CA PRO A 57 -8.10 -1.56 1.05
C PRO A 57 -9.23 -1.41 2.06
N ILE A 58 -9.91 -0.27 2.04
CA ILE A 58 -11.21 -0.09 2.70
C ILE A 58 -12.34 -0.31 1.69
N ILE A 59 -13.55 -0.58 2.18
CA ILE A 59 -14.75 -0.57 1.33
C ILE A 59 -15.41 0.80 1.48
N ASP A 60 -15.43 1.56 0.39
CA ASP A 60 -16.08 2.87 0.28
C ASP A 60 -17.12 2.80 -0.85
N ASP A 61 -18.37 3.20 -0.55
CA ASP A 61 -19.52 3.09 -1.47
C ASP A 61 -19.66 1.73 -2.19
N GLY A 62 -19.29 0.64 -1.51
CA GLY A 62 -19.38 -0.72 -2.03
C GLY A 62 -18.25 -1.15 -2.96
N ALA A 63 -17.25 -0.29 -3.19
CA ALA A 63 -16.05 -0.58 -3.96
C ALA A 63 -14.79 -0.57 -3.05
N PRO A 64 -13.74 -1.35 -3.38
CA PRO A 64 -12.48 -1.27 -2.65
C PRO A 64 -11.71 -0.01 -3.04
N THR A 65 -11.25 0.72 -2.03
CA THR A 65 -10.37 1.88 -2.17
C THR A 65 -9.14 1.70 -1.30
N TRP A 66 -7.95 1.82 -1.90
CA TRP A 66 -6.71 1.79 -1.13
C TRP A 66 -6.46 3.14 -0.45
N VAL A 67 -6.16 3.09 0.84
CA VAL A 67 -5.87 4.27 1.66
C VAL A 67 -4.53 4.10 2.37
N VAL A 68 -3.86 5.22 2.61
CA VAL A 68 -2.61 5.28 3.38
C VAL A 68 -2.92 5.84 4.76
N THR A 69 -2.52 5.10 5.80
CA THR A 69 -2.61 5.55 7.20
C THR A 69 -1.23 5.83 7.75
N PHE A 70 -1.08 7.01 8.36
CA PHE A 70 0.09 7.40 9.15
C PHE A 70 -0.28 7.34 10.62
N GLU A 71 0.24 6.36 11.34
CA GLU A 71 -0.04 6.25 12.78
C GLU A 71 0.56 7.46 13.53
N PRO A 72 -0.16 7.99 14.54
CA PRO A 72 0.30 9.11 15.33
C PRO A 72 1.60 8.76 16.08
N ARG A 73 2.50 9.73 16.17
CA ARG A 73 3.71 9.61 17.00
C ARG A 73 3.48 10.21 18.37
N HIS A 74 4.15 9.66 19.38
CA HIS A 74 4.17 10.24 20.73
C HIS A 74 5.01 11.53 20.80
N GLU A 75 6.00 11.68 19.92
CA GLU A 75 6.87 12.86 19.85
C GLU A 75 7.00 13.35 18.41
N GLY A 76 7.12 14.68 18.25
CA GLY A 76 7.50 15.29 16.99
C GLY A 76 8.97 14.98 16.66
N PHE A 77 9.33 15.10 15.38
CA PHE A 77 10.70 14.91 14.92
C PHE A 77 11.12 16.12 14.07
N ASN A 78 12.37 16.52 14.18
CA ASN A 78 12.93 17.65 13.44
C ASN A 78 13.67 17.14 12.22
N LEU A 79 13.47 17.79 11.08
CA LEU A 79 14.21 17.54 9.84
C LEU A 79 14.84 18.85 9.36
N ASP A 80 16.04 18.75 8.81
CA ASP A 80 16.62 19.81 8.00
C ASP A 80 16.07 19.74 6.56
N ALA A 81 16.57 20.61 5.67
CA ALA A 81 16.10 20.67 4.29
C ALA A 81 16.32 19.35 3.53
N GLU A 82 17.41 18.63 3.79
CA GLU A 82 17.69 17.33 3.16
C GLU A 82 16.70 16.27 3.65
N GLY A 83 16.46 16.22 4.97
CA GLY A 83 15.47 15.32 5.57
C GLY A 83 14.05 15.55 5.03
N VAL A 84 13.64 16.81 4.87
CA VAL A 84 12.32 17.15 4.29
C VAL A 84 12.24 16.70 2.82
N ALA A 85 13.30 16.90 2.04
CA ALA A 85 13.33 16.46 0.64
C ALA A 85 13.23 14.93 0.53
N ALA A 86 13.93 14.19 1.38
CA ALA A 86 13.86 12.73 1.39
C ALA A 86 12.49 12.22 1.88
N LEU A 87 11.84 12.88 2.86
CA LEU A 87 10.46 12.56 3.24
C LEU A 87 9.48 12.80 2.09
N SER A 88 9.63 13.90 1.35
CA SER A 88 8.80 14.17 0.17
C SER A 88 8.92 13.07 -0.90
N GLN A 89 10.12 12.52 -1.10
CA GLN A 89 10.32 11.39 -2.02
C GLN A 89 9.66 10.10 -1.50
N ASP A 90 9.72 9.86 -0.19
CA ASP A 90 9.06 8.71 0.43
C ASP A 90 7.52 8.81 0.26
N LEU A 91 6.94 10.00 0.49
CA LEU A 91 5.51 10.25 0.27
C LEU A 91 5.10 10.12 -1.21
N ALA A 92 5.94 10.57 -2.14
CA ALA A 92 5.69 10.38 -3.57
C ALA A 92 5.71 8.90 -3.97
N THR A 93 6.59 8.10 -3.37
CA THR A 93 6.62 6.64 -3.56
C THR A 93 5.37 5.98 -2.99
N LEU A 94 4.92 6.39 -1.79
CA LEU A 94 3.66 5.90 -1.21
C LEU A 94 2.46 6.17 -2.09
N ALA A 95 2.33 7.39 -2.63
CA ALA A 95 1.23 7.76 -3.52
C ALA A 95 1.19 6.86 -4.76
N ARG A 96 2.34 6.63 -5.41
CA ARG A 96 2.46 5.75 -6.58
C ARG A 96 2.13 4.30 -6.26
N LEU A 97 2.58 3.80 -5.10
CA LEU A 97 2.24 2.44 -4.67
C LEU A 97 0.74 2.28 -4.42
N CYS A 98 0.11 3.26 -3.76
CA CYS A 98 -1.33 3.27 -3.52
C CYS A 98 -2.14 3.27 -4.82
N GLU A 99 -1.76 4.11 -5.78
CA GLU A 99 -2.36 4.17 -7.12
C GLU A 99 -2.19 2.85 -7.88
N PHE A 100 -0.99 2.27 -7.85
CA PHE A 100 -0.70 0.99 -8.48
C PHE A 100 -1.57 -0.16 -7.91
N LEU A 101 -1.72 -0.23 -6.59
CA LEU A 101 -2.56 -1.23 -5.93
C LEU A 101 -4.04 -1.06 -6.27
N GLN A 102 -4.51 0.19 -6.40
CA GLN A 102 -5.86 0.47 -6.88
C GLN A 102 -6.05 -0.03 -8.31
N GLN A 103 -5.14 0.31 -9.22
CA GLN A 103 -5.21 -0.13 -10.62
C GLN A 103 -5.27 -1.66 -10.73
N LYS A 104 -4.42 -2.38 -9.99
CA LYS A 104 -4.44 -3.86 -9.95
C LYS A 104 -5.76 -4.41 -9.46
N THR A 105 -6.34 -3.75 -8.45
CA THR A 105 -7.63 -4.14 -7.88
C THR A 105 -8.75 -3.98 -8.89
N ASP A 106 -8.81 -2.84 -9.58
CA ASP A 106 -9.83 -2.53 -10.58
C ASP A 106 -9.74 -3.49 -11.77
N ASP A 107 -8.54 -3.78 -12.26
CA ASP A 107 -8.31 -4.74 -13.35
C ASP A 107 -8.75 -6.16 -12.97
N ALA A 108 -8.43 -6.60 -11.74
CA ALA A 108 -8.81 -7.92 -11.25
C ALA A 108 -10.33 -8.05 -11.07
N LEU A 109 -11.02 -6.98 -10.64
CA LEU A 109 -12.48 -6.95 -10.54
C LEU A 109 -13.14 -6.96 -11.93
N ARG A 110 -12.60 -6.21 -12.89
CA ARG A 110 -13.10 -6.19 -14.27
C ARG A 110 -12.99 -7.57 -14.92
N ALA A 111 -11.83 -8.22 -14.82
CA ALA A 111 -11.61 -9.57 -15.36
C ALA A 111 -12.58 -10.62 -14.76
N LYS A 112 -12.90 -10.48 -13.46
CA LYS A 112 -13.88 -11.34 -12.80
C LYS A 112 -15.30 -11.12 -13.32
N ALA A 113 -15.72 -9.87 -13.50
CA ALA A 113 -17.05 -9.52 -14.02
C ALA A 113 -17.27 -10.03 -15.46
N GLU A 114 -16.24 -9.93 -16.30
CA GLU A 114 -16.24 -10.50 -17.65
C GLU A 114 -16.41 -12.02 -17.61
N SER A 115 -15.64 -12.71 -16.77
CA SER A 115 -15.72 -14.18 -16.62
C SER A 115 -17.09 -14.68 -16.15
N SER A 116 -17.76 -13.93 -15.28
CA SER A 116 -19.12 -14.26 -14.79
C SER A 116 -20.24 -13.97 -15.80
N SER A 117 -19.99 -13.16 -16.82
CA SER A 117 -20.98 -12.84 -17.87
C SER A 117 -21.04 -13.91 -18.97
N PHE A 118 -20.04 -14.81 -19.02
CA PHE A 118 -19.95 -15.91 -19.99
C PHE A 118 -20.35 -17.28 -19.39
N SER A 119 -20.79 -17.34 -18.13
CA SER A 119 -21.25 -18.55 -17.43
C SER A 119 -22.75 -18.49 -17.15
#